data_AF-A0A947AUF2-F1
#
_entry.id   AF-A0A947AUF2-F1
#
_cell.length_a   1.000
_cell.length_b   1.000
_cell.length_c   1.000
_cell.angle_alpha   90.00
_cell.angle_beta   90.00
_cell.angle_gamma   90.00
#
_symmetry.space_group_name_H-M   'P 1'
#
loop_
_entity.id
_entity.type
_entity.pdbx_description
1 polymer ?
#
loop_
_entity_poly.entity_id
_entity_poly.type
_entity_poly.pdbx_seq_one_letter_code
_entity_poly.pdbx_strand_id
1 'polypeptide(L)' 'MRKCSGNNTQEWDAGAIFGIECESCGQVVEFFQDEITRPCYRCGQTINNE' A
#
# COMPACT_ATOMS: atom_id res chain seq x y z
N MET A 1 2.74 -22.23 35.18
CA MET A 1 1.44 -22.39 34.50
C MET A 1 1.33 -21.23 33.51
N ARG A 2 1.25 -21.56 32.22
CA ARG A 2 1.29 -20.61 31.09
C ARG A 2 0.17 -19.57 31.17
N LYS A 3 0.53 -18.30 31.03
CA LYS A 3 -0.23 -17.30 30.26
C LYS A 3 0.79 -16.34 29.65
N CYS A 4 1.41 -16.76 28.55
CA CYS A 4 1.93 -15.79 27.58
C CYS A 4 0.70 -15.04 27.07
N SER A 5 0.44 -13.86 27.63
CA SER A 5 -0.47 -12.87 27.05
C SER A 5 0.09 -12.58 25.65
N GLY A 6 -0.40 -13.23 24.61
CA GLY A 6 -1.79 -13.15 24.23
C GLY A 6 -1.80 -12.09 23.16
N ASN A 7 -1.31 -12.52 21.99
CA ASN A 7 -1.42 -11.86 20.70
C ASN A 7 -0.99 -10.38 20.68
N ASN A 8 0.25 -10.14 20.25
CA ASN A 8 0.58 -8.88 19.60
C ASN A 8 -0.16 -8.89 18.26
N THR A 9 -1.47 -8.64 18.29
CA THR A 9 -2.20 -8.27 17.08
C THR A 9 -1.65 -6.90 16.74
N GLN A 10 -0.47 -6.88 16.11
CA GLN A 10 -0.08 -5.76 15.28
C GLN A 10 -1.26 -5.61 14.33
N GLU A 11 -2.06 -4.60 14.61
CA GLU A 11 -3.18 -4.18 13.81
C GLU A 11 -2.55 -3.82 12.47
N TRP A 12 -2.47 -4.80 11.56
CA TRP A 12 -2.23 -4.53 10.16
C TRP A 12 -3.50 -3.81 9.74
N ASP A 13 -3.49 -2.49 9.88
CA ASP A 13 -4.58 -1.65 9.44
C ASP A 13 -4.60 -1.75 7.93
N ALA A 14 -5.38 -2.72 7.44
CA ALA A 14 -5.60 -2.95 6.02
C ALA A 14 -6.33 -1.75 5.35
N GLY A 15 -6.53 -0.64 6.08
CA GLY A 15 -7.11 0.61 5.60
C GLY A 15 -6.08 1.62 5.07
N ALA A 16 -4.78 1.33 5.13
CA ALA A 16 -3.74 2.25 4.66
C ALA A 16 -3.45 2.14 3.14
N ILE A 17 -4.48 1.97 2.32
CA ILE A 17 -4.39 1.94 0.86
C ILE A 17 -5.07 3.20 0.31
N PHE A 18 -4.41 3.93 -0.57
CA PHE A 18 -4.94 5.13 -1.23
C PHE A 18 -4.69 5.07 -2.74
N GLY A 19 -5.50 5.77 -3.52
CA GLY A 19 -5.39 5.78 -4.98
C GLY A 19 -4.63 7.01 -5.48
N ILE A 20 -3.56 6.80 -6.24
CA ILE A 20 -2.84 7.85 -6.98
C ILE A 20 -3.18 7.73 -8.47
N GLU A 21 -3.47 8.84 -9.15
CA GLU A 21 -3.67 8.84 -10.60
C GLU A 21 -2.33 8.83 -11.34
N CYS A 22 -2.19 7.93 -12.32
CA CYS A 22 -1.00 7.83 -13.13
C CYS A 22 -0.85 9.01 -14.09
N GLU A 23 0.22 9.78 -13.95
CA GLU A 23 0.52 10.95 -14.79
C GLU A 23 0.70 10.59 -16.28
N SER A 24 1.13 9.36 -16.60
CA SER A 24 1.33 8.92 -17.97
C SER A 24 0.07 8.43 -18.67
N CYS A 25 -0.90 7.84 -17.95
CA CYS A 25 -2.05 7.19 -18.58
C CYS A 25 -3.41 7.49 -17.94
N GLY A 26 -3.44 8.28 -16.88
CA GLY A 26 -4.64 8.66 -16.12
C GLY A 26 -5.26 7.50 -15.33
N GLN A 27 -4.54 6.39 -15.13
CA GLN A 27 -5.07 5.24 -14.40
C GLN A 27 -4.88 5.39 -12.90
N VAL A 28 -5.92 5.15 -12.11
CA VAL A 28 -5.81 5.10 -10.64
C VAL A 28 -5.05 3.83 -10.24
N VAL A 29 -3.93 4.01 -9.55
CA VAL A 29 -3.09 2.95 -9.00
C VAL A 29 -3.25 2.97 -7.49
N GLU A 30 -3.63 1.84 -6.92
CA GLU A 30 -3.74 1.66 -5.47
C GLU A 30 -2.33 1.48 -4.86
N PHE A 31 -1.96 2.40 -3.98
CA PHE A 31 -0.71 2.43 -3.23
C PHE A 31 -0.96 2.11 -1.77
N PHE A 32 -0.05 1.36 -1.18
CA PHE A 32 -0.01 1.12 0.26
C PHE A 32 0.81 2.22 0.92
N GLN A 33 0.49 2.59 2.16
CA GLN A 33 1.27 3.58 2.92
C GLN A 33 2.75 3.20 3.12
N ASP A 34 3.06 1.91 3.09
CA ASP A 34 4.44 1.38 3.18
C ASP A 34 5.13 1.30 1.80
N GLU A 35 4.37 1.38 0.71
CA GLU A 35 4.92 1.36 -0.65
C GLU A 35 5.34 2.77 -1.07
N ILE A 36 6.65 2.96 -1.23
CA ILE A 36 7.23 4.21 -1.74
C ILE A 36 7.08 4.29 -3.27
N THR A 37 7.28 3.18 -3.99
CA THR A 37 7.19 3.15 -5.46
C THR A 37 6.45 1.91 -5.94
N ARG A 38 5.60 2.07 -6.96
CA ARG A 38 4.85 0.97 -7.58
C ARG A 38 4.73 1.19 -9.09
N PRO A 39 4.90 0.15 -9.92
CA PRO A 39 4.69 0.25 -11.35
C PRO A 39 3.19 0.29 -11.67
N CYS A 40 2.79 1.20 -12.56
CA CYS A 40 1.44 1.25 -13.09
C CYS A 40 1.15 -0.02 -13.88
N TYR A 41 0.08 -0.74 -13.54
CA TYR A 41 -0.31 -1.98 -14.23
C TYR A 41 -0.72 -1.78 -15.69
N ARG A 42 -1.08 -0.54 -16.08
CA ARG A 42 -1.58 -0.22 -17.43
C ARG A 42 -0.46 0.16 -18.39
N CYS A 43 0.40 1.08 -18.00
CA CYS A 43 1.47 1.60 -18.86
C CYS A 43 2.88 1.14 -18.47
N GLY A 44 3.06 0.59 -17.27
CA GLY A 44 4.37 0.18 -16.75
C GLY A 44 5.22 1.33 -16.20
N GLN A 45 4.72 2.57 -16.15
CA GLN A 45 5.45 3.68 -15.54
C GLN A 45 5.60 3.46 -14.03
N THR A 46 6.80 3.64 -13.50
CA THR A 46 7.03 3.70 -12.06
C THR A 46 6.41 4.98 -11.50
N ILE A 47 5.52 4.82 -10.52
CA ILE A 47 4.89 5.92 -9.81
C ILE A 47 5.45 5.93 -8.39
N ASN A 48 5.74 7.13 -7.90
CA ASN A 48 6.22 7.34 -6.55
C ASN A 48 5.06 7.86 -5.70
N ASN A 49 4.93 7.31 -4.50
CA ASN A 49 4.11 7.88 -3.46
C ASN A 49 4.91 9.01 -2.81
N GLU A 50 4.55 10.25 -3.12
CA GLU A 50 5.20 11.47 -2.60
C GLU A 50 4.44 12.12 -1.44
#